data_AF-A0A2D5QSF3-F1
#
_entry.id   AF-A0A2D5QSF3-F1
#
_cell.length_a   1.000
_cell.length_b   1.000
_cell.length_c   1.000
_cell.angle_alpha   90.00
_cell.angle_beta   90.00
_cell.angle_gamma   90.00
#
_symmetry.space_group_name_H-M   'P 1'
#
loop_
_entity.id
_entity.type
_entity.pdbx_description
1 polymer ?
#
loop_
_entity_poly.entity_id
_entity_poly.type
_entity_poly.pdbx_seq_one_letter_code
_entity_poly.pdbx_strand_id
1 'polypeptide(L)'
;MMKSKSGGLSSLSDEQLKAVLRRVYSKELPCPFKRSDLLLRGLNAVAEEGDLLFGLDELGVKAVITAVISERRSVQQKLKIYGKHQQ
;
A
#
# COMPACT_ATOMS: atom_id res chain seq x y z
N MET A 1 -5.71 2.67 26.99
CA MET A 1 -5.05 2.99 25.71
C MET A 1 -5.62 2.03 24.66
N MET A 2 -6.63 2.46 23.89
CA MET A 2 -7.22 1.61 22.85
C MET A 2 -6.20 1.51 21.71
N LYS A 3 -5.62 0.33 21.48
CA LYS A 3 -4.93 0.05 20.21
C LYS A 3 -6.00 0.13 19.12
N SER A 4 -6.07 1.23 18.39
CA SER A 4 -6.72 1.26 17.09
C SER A 4 -6.15 0.09 16.29
N LYS A 5 -7.00 -0.82 15.81
CA LYS A 5 -6.58 -1.84 14.86
C LYS A 5 -5.98 -1.10 13.67
N SER A 6 -4.65 -1.05 13.54
CA SER A 6 -4.00 -0.55 12.34
C SER A 6 -4.47 -1.46 11.21
N GLY A 7 -5.21 -0.91 10.25
CA GLY A 7 -5.63 -1.66 9.06
C GLY A 7 -4.42 -2.04 8.19
N GLY A 8 -3.24 -1.49 8.48
CA GLY A 8 -2.02 -1.81 7.80
C GLY A 8 -2.11 -1.39 6.33
N LEU A 9 -1.52 -2.17 5.43
CA LEU A 9 -1.65 -1.87 3.99
C LEU A 9 -3.10 -1.93 3.48
N SER A 10 -4.03 -2.58 4.19
CA SER A 10 -5.43 -2.64 3.79
C SER A 10 -6.20 -1.34 4.02
N SER A 11 -5.77 -0.48 4.95
CA SER A 11 -6.39 0.84 5.20
C SER A 11 -5.94 1.92 4.22
N LEU A 12 -4.80 1.72 3.53
CA LEU A 12 -4.29 2.67 2.54
C LEU A 12 -5.09 2.64 1.25
N SER A 13 -5.35 3.78 0.63
CA SER A 13 -5.98 3.84 -0.70
C SER A 13 -5.02 3.35 -1.80
N ASP A 14 -5.58 2.95 -2.94
CA ASP A 14 -4.78 2.58 -4.13
C ASP A 14 -3.87 3.74 -4.58
N GLU A 15 -4.32 4.99 -4.44
CA GLU A 15 -3.51 6.17 -4.79
C GLU A 15 -2.33 6.37 -3.84
N GLN A 16 -2.52 6.13 -2.54
CA GLN A 16 -1.42 6.15 -1.57
C GLN A 16 -0.38 5.06 -1.86
N LEU A 17 -0.84 3.84 -2.16
CA LEU A 17 0.02 2.72 -2.53
C LEU A 17 0.79 3.00 -3.84
N LYS A 18 0.12 3.54 -4.87
CA LYS A 18 0.76 3.95 -6.12
C LYS A 18 1.76 5.09 -5.92
N ALA A 19 1.48 6.02 -5.01
CA ALA A 19 2.37 7.14 -4.72
C ALA A 19 3.72 6.68 -4.16
N VAL A 20 3.74 5.60 -3.35
CA VAL A 20 4.96 4.94 -2.89
C VAL A 20 5.67 4.27 -4.06
N LEU A 21 4.95 3.43 -4.82
CA LEU A 21 5.53 2.73 -5.98
C LEU A 21 6.20 3.70 -6.95
N ARG A 22 5.53 4.79 -7.33
CA ARG A 22 6.08 5.79 -8.25
C ARG A 22 7.42 6.34 -7.77
N ARG A 23 7.53 6.70 -6.48
CA ARG A 23 8.75 7.24 -5.89
C ARG A 23 9.87 6.20 -5.74
N VAL A 24 9.51 4.94 -5.52
CA VAL A 24 10.49 3.84 -5.53
C VAL A 24 11.01 3.63 -6.96
N TYR A 25 10.11 3.63 -7.97
CA TYR A 25 10.50 3.51 -9.38
C TYR A 25 11.37 4.69 -9.86
N SER A 26 11.04 5.93 -9.46
CA SER A 26 11.83 7.12 -9.81
C SER A 26 13.09 7.33 -8.96
N LYS A 27 13.39 6.40 -8.04
CA LYS A 27 14.52 6.48 -7.09
C LYS A 27 14.47 7.68 -6.14
N GLU A 28 13.31 8.34 -6.02
CA GLU A 28 13.08 9.43 -5.06
C GLU A 28 12.90 8.94 -3.62
N LEU A 29 12.47 7.69 -3.45
CA LEU A 29 12.38 7.02 -2.15
C LEU A 29 13.42 5.88 -2.09
N PRO A 30 14.52 6.04 -1.33
CA PRO A 30 15.54 5.01 -1.20
C PRO A 30 14.98 3.79 -0.48
N CYS A 31 15.34 2.58 -0.91
CA CYS A 31 15.01 1.34 -0.21
C CYS A 31 16.29 0.71 0.38
N PRO A 32 16.26 0.20 1.62
CA PRO A 32 15.13 0.24 2.56
C PRO A 32 14.88 1.66 3.09
N PHE A 33 13.60 2.07 3.16
CA PHE A 33 13.21 3.33 3.79
C PHE A 33 12.73 3.12 5.22
N LYS A 34 12.82 4.18 6.01
CA LYS A 34 12.27 4.30 7.36
C LYS A 34 11.01 5.16 7.35
N ARG A 35 10.25 5.13 8.45
CA ARG A 35 9.08 5.99 8.67
C ARG A 35 9.37 7.48 8.39
N SER A 36 10.54 7.97 8.81
CA SER A 36 10.96 9.36 8.58
C SER A 36 11.07 9.74 7.10
N ASP A 37 11.51 8.81 6.24
CA ASP A 37 11.66 9.08 4.81
C ASP A 37 10.32 9.35 4.13
N LEU A 38 9.27 8.66 4.60
CA LEU A 38 7.89 8.85 4.15
C LEU A 38 7.31 10.18 4.65
N LEU A 39 7.51 10.51 5.93
CA LEU A 39 7.06 11.78 6.50
C LEU A 39 7.65 12.99 5.77
N LEU A 40 8.97 12.95 5.50
CA LEU A 40 9.66 14.01 4.75
C LEU A 40 9.15 14.19 3.30
N ARG A 41 8.45 13.19 2.75
CA ARG A 41 7.92 13.19 1.38
C ARG A 41 6.39 13.39 1.34
N GLY A 42 5.78 13.74 2.48
CA GLY A 42 4.35 13.94 2.61
C GLY A 42 3.50 12.67 2.53
N LEU A 43 4.12 11.49 2.71
CA LEU A 43 3.45 10.19 2.68
C LEU A 43 2.96 9.76 4.08
N ASN A 44 2.33 10.68 4.82
CA ASN A 44 2.03 10.53 6.25
C ASN A 44 1.16 9.31 6.57
N ALA A 45 0.08 9.08 5.81
CA ALA A 45 -0.78 7.92 6.03
C ALA A 45 -0.02 6.59 5.82
N VAL A 46 0.90 6.54 4.84
CA VAL A 46 1.76 5.37 4.62
C VAL A 46 2.77 5.24 5.76
N ALA A 47 3.28 6.36 6.29
CA ALA A 47 4.15 6.33 7.46
C ALA A 47 3.41 5.77 8.69
N GLU A 48 2.12 6.01 8.84
CA GLU A 48 1.31 5.52 9.96
C GLU A 48 0.95 4.04 9.80
N GLU A 49 0.47 3.62 8.64
CA GLU A 49 -0.11 2.29 8.42
C GLU A 49 0.81 1.31 7.66
N GLY A 50 1.92 1.79 7.11
CA GLY A 50 2.80 1.06 6.19
C GLY A 50 3.97 0.33 6.84
N ASP A 51 3.91 0.02 8.14
CA ASP A 51 5.01 -0.59 8.91
C ASP A 51 5.59 -1.85 8.24
N LEU A 52 4.74 -2.62 7.54
CA LEU A 52 5.09 -3.85 6.82
C LEU A 52 6.04 -3.63 5.63
N LEU A 53 6.20 -2.38 5.17
CA LEU A 53 7.10 -2.02 4.07
C LEU A 53 8.51 -1.64 4.58
N PHE A 54 8.67 -1.37 5.87
CA PHE A 54 9.95 -0.92 6.41
C PHE A 54 10.97 -2.05 6.45
N GLY A 55 12.20 -1.76 6.03
CA GLY A 55 13.27 -2.74 5.95
C GLY A 55 13.24 -3.64 4.70
N LEU A 56 12.20 -3.56 3.88
CA LEU A 56 12.17 -4.24 2.59
C LEU A 56 13.11 -3.55 1.59
N ASP A 57 13.71 -4.36 0.72
CA ASP A 57 14.42 -3.87 -0.44
C ASP A 57 13.44 -3.39 -1.53
N GLU A 58 13.99 -2.81 -2.59
CA GLU A 58 13.19 -2.25 -3.68
C GLU A 58 12.26 -3.29 -4.32
N LEU A 59 12.74 -4.52 -4.50
CA LEU A 59 11.95 -5.60 -5.08
C LEU A 59 10.82 -6.04 -4.13
N GLY A 60 11.10 -6.17 -2.84
CA GLY A 60 10.13 -6.51 -1.81
C GLY A 60 9.01 -5.47 -1.71
N VAL A 61 9.34 -4.18 -1.67
CA VAL A 61 8.34 -3.10 -1.66
C VAL A 61 7.44 -3.17 -2.90
N LYS A 62 8.05 -3.33 -4.08
CA LYS A 62 7.28 -3.43 -5.34
C LYS A 62 6.35 -4.65 -5.35
N ALA A 63 6.85 -5.80 -4.92
CA ALA A 63 6.09 -7.04 -4.88
C ALA A 63 4.89 -6.94 -3.93
N VAL A 64 5.11 -6.47 -2.70
CA VAL A 64 4.05 -6.34 -1.69
C VAL A 64 2.96 -5.36 -2.16
N ILE A 65 3.33 -4.17 -2.60
CA ILE A 65 2.32 -3.18 -3.01
C ILE A 65 1.53 -3.66 -4.24
N THR A 66 2.22 -4.26 -5.22
CA THR A 66 1.58 -4.81 -6.41
C THR A 66 0.61 -5.95 -6.05
N ALA A 67 0.98 -6.81 -5.11
CA ALA A 67 0.10 -7.88 -4.63
C ALA A 67 -1.16 -7.32 -3.98
N VAL A 68 -1.05 -6.34 -3.09
CA VAL A 68 -2.20 -5.70 -2.42
C VAL A 68 -3.17 -5.07 -3.43
N ILE A 69 -2.65 -4.31 -4.40
CA ILE A 69 -3.50 -3.69 -5.44
C ILE A 69 -4.17 -4.78 -6.30
N SER A 70 -3.44 -5.84 -6.65
CA SER A 70 -3.97 -6.93 -7.48
C SER A 70 -5.07 -7.71 -6.77
N GLU A 71 -4.89 -7.99 -5.48
CA GLU A 71 -5.88 -8.65 -4.64
C GLU A 71 -7.17 -7.83 -4.55
N ARG A 72 -7.06 -6.51 -4.30
CA ARG A 72 -8.23 -5.60 -4.28
C ARG A 72 -9.00 -5.63 -5.58
N ARG A 73 -8.30 -5.57 -6.71
CA ARG A 73 -8.92 -5.65 -8.04
C ARG A 73 -9.61 -6.99 -8.25
N SER A 74 -8.98 -8.09 -7.84
CA SER A 74 -9.57 -9.44 -7.91
C SER A 74 -10.87 -9.53 -7.11
N VAL A 75 -10.88 -9.01 -5.87
CA VAL A 75 -12.08 -8.98 -5.02
C VAL A 75 -13.18 -8.14 -5.66
N GLN A 76 -12.87 -6.93 -6.14
CA GLN A 76 -13.85 -6.07 -6.80
C GLN A 76 -14.43 -6.72 -8.07
N GLN A 77 -13.62 -7.43 -8.85
CA GLN A 77 -14.10 -8.16 -10.03
C GLN A 77 -15.03 -9.30 -9.63
N LYS A 78 -14.67 -10.10 -8.62
CA LYS A 78 -15.53 -11.17 -8.08
C LYS A 78 -16.88 -10.61 -7.63
N LEU A 79 -16.88 -9.53 -6.85
CA LEU A 79 -18.12 -8.89 -6.38
C LEU A 79 -18.99 -8.37 -7.53
N LYS A 80 -18.40 -7.81 -8.59
CA LYS A 80 -19.13 -7.38 -9.79
C LYS A 80 -19.78 -8.55 -10.54
N ILE A 81 -19.12 -9.71 -10.59
CA ILE A 81 -19.66 -10.93 -11.22
C ILE A 81 -20.87 -11.42 -10.44
N TYR A 82 -20.78 -11.51 -9.11
CA TYR A 82 -21.92 -11.96 -8.29
C TYR A 82 -23.11 -10.99 -8.31
N GLY A 83 -22.88 -9.67 -8.41
CA GLY A 83 -23.95 -8.68 -8.54
C GLY A 83 -24.70 -8.69 -9.88
N LYS A 84 -24.12 -9.26 -10.95
CA LYS A 84 -24.75 -9.35 -12.28
C LYS A 84 -25.66 -10.58 -12.46
N HIS A 85 -25.54 -11.60 -11.62
CA HIS A 85 -26.34 -12.84 -11.71
C HIS A 85 -27.68 -12.79 -10.94
N GLN A 86 -28.04 -11.63 -10.37
CA GLN A 86 -29.29 -11.44 -9.61
C GLN A 86 -30.30 -10.48 -10.27
N GLN A 87 -30.14 -10.20 -11.58
CA GLN A 87 -31.11 -9.42 -12.36
C GLN A 87 -31.77 -10.27 -13.43
#